data_AF-A0A0X3PU22-F1
#
_entry.id   AF-A0A0X3PU22-F1
#
_cell.length_a   1.000
_cell.length_b   1.000
_cell.length_c   1.000
_cell.angle_alpha   90.00
_cell.angle_beta   90.00
_cell.angle_gamma   90.00
#
_symmetry.space_group_name_H-M   'P 1'
#
loop_
_entity.id
_entity.type
_entity.pdbx_description
1 polymer ?
#
loop_
_entity_poly.entity_id
_entity_poly.type
_entity_poly.pdbx_seq_one_letter_code
_entity_poly.pdbx_strand_id
1 'polypeptide(L)'
;MNVPDKEVTVVNVPSSTLDVLPGYLRLIFRIIVEVLSTDALRISGPSASVHDAKAFVDQYINPECTEQVKVHTKLISHLTSSSIRKYIFLNLRGIFTIRGNSIVVIRGPPFTTKRLASALMQLDKRASSIFCGLSSKKAKLPYLCTSLGFDYENFGSADAATKVAVYKFLKDCESLRPALAASTPKSLPESLRRPNANGLRPVIIDGANVAHENGGKKEFSAQNLRLALDYFLQLGQKEVTIVLHAHRQWALRGIFSDDELKKYFCFTSFRRLEGDRPMVADDDSVILELATRLNGVVVSNDHYRDWLSLRPEFSEVIRKRSLPFSIFGGAFVISHFPMGKTGPSFDQIRRF
;
A
#
# COMPACT_ATOMS: atom_id res chain seq x y z
N MET A 1 13.96 15.17 27.21
CA MET A 1 13.27 15.17 25.90
C MET A 1 14.26 14.61 24.89
N ASN A 2 14.11 13.37 24.42
CA ASN A 2 14.96 12.84 23.35
C ASN A 2 14.46 13.43 22.03
N VAL A 3 15.31 14.23 21.39
CA VAL A 3 15.15 14.58 19.98
C VAL A 3 15.11 13.24 19.22
N PRO A 4 14.14 13.00 18.31
CA PRO A 4 14.15 11.78 17.51
C PRO A 4 15.49 11.71 16.77
N ASP A 5 16.21 10.58 16.89
CA ASP A 5 17.50 10.38 16.22
C ASP A 5 17.31 10.64 14.72
N LYS A 6 17.91 11.75 14.28
CA LYS A 6 18.00 12.11 12.86
C LYS A 6 19.28 11.50 12.34
N GLU A 7 19.13 10.42 11.58
CA GLU A 7 20.24 9.77 10.91
C GLU A 7 20.51 10.45 9.57
N VAL A 8 21.79 10.49 9.20
CA VAL A 8 22.26 11.05 7.93
C VAL A 8 23.31 10.12 7.38
N THR A 9 23.09 9.63 6.16
CA THR A 9 24.02 8.70 5.48
C THR A 9 24.17 9.06 4.01
N VAL A 10 25.31 8.73 3.43
CA VAL A 10 25.58 8.86 1.98
C VAL A 10 25.51 7.47 1.34
N VAL A 11 24.82 7.37 0.21
CA VAL A 11 24.68 6.15 -0.58
C VAL A 11 25.15 6.37 -2.01
N ASN A 12 25.88 5.40 -2.56
CA ASN A 12 26.38 5.45 -3.92
C ASN A 12 25.35 4.85 -4.88
N VAL A 13 25.09 5.53 -5.99
CA VAL A 13 24.08 5.14 -6.98
C VAL A 13 24.59 5.40 -8.40
N PRO A 14 24.19 4.60 -9.41
CA PRO A 14 24.56 4.88 -10.79
C PRO A 14 23.98 6.23 -11.25
N SER A 15 24.80 7.05 -11.93
CA SER A 15 24.42 8.36 -12.46
C SER A 15 23.10 8.35 -13.24
N SER A 16 22.87 7.30 -14.03
CA SER A 16 21.62 7.08 -14.80
C SER A 16 20.33 7.05 -13.97
N THR A 17 20.42 6.92 -12.64
CA THR A 17 19.26 6.83 -11.73
C THR A 17 18.95 8.14 -11.02
N LEU A 18 19.84 9.14 -11.07
CA LEU A 18 19.74 10.37 -10.28
C LEU A 18 18.52 11.23 -10.62
N ASP A 19 18.02 11.17 -11.85
CA ASP A 19 16.84 11.94 -12.26
C ASP A 19 15.52 11.40 -11.68
N VAL A 20 15.53 10.15 -11.18
CA VAL A 20 14.31 9.40 -10.88
C VAL A 20 14.31 8.88 -9.44
N LEU A 21 15.42 8.28 -9.01
CA LEU A 21 15.57 7.61 -7.72
C LEU A 21 15.35 8.55 -6.51
N PRO A 22 15.87 9.79 -6.47
CA PRO A 22 15.69 10.67 -5.31
C PRO A 22 14.23 10.98 -5.00
N GLY A 23 13.43 11.34 -6.01
CA GLY A 23 12.00 11.65 -5.81
C GLY A 23 11.21 10.45 -5.29
N TYR A 24 11.62 9.26 -5.69
CA TYR A 24 11.05 7.99 -5.30
C TYR A 24 11.42 7.56 -3.88
N LEU A 25 12.69 7.71 -3.49
CA LEU A 25 13.13 7.49 -2.12
C LEU A 25 12.41 8.43 -1.14
N ARG A 26 12.27 9.73 -1.49
CA ARG A 26 11.50 10.71 -0.69
C ARG A 26 10.05 10.25 -0.51
N LEU A 27 9.42 9.75 -1.57
CA LEU A 27 8.01 9.35 -1.56
C LEU A 27 7.75 8.12 -0.70
N ILE A 28 8.59 7.08 -0.80
CA ILE A 28 8.39 5.80 -0.09
C ILE A 28 8.83 5.89 1.36
N PHE A 29 10.07 6.32 1.59
CA PHE A 29 10.68 6.23 2.92
C PHE A 29 10.40 7.48 3.77
N ARG A 30 9.77 8.52 3.18
CA ARG A 30 9.46 9.79 3.84
C ARG A 30 10.70 10.46 4.45
N ILE A 31 11.80 10.37 3.71
CA ILE A 31 13.11 10.94 4.03
C ILE A 31 13.42 12.14 3.14
N ILE A 32 14.40 12.93 3.57
CA ILE A 32 15.05 13.95 2.77
C ILE A 32 16.14 13.27 1.94
N VAL A 33 16.25 13.64 0.67
CA VAL A 33 17.28 13.11 -0.25
C VAL A 33 17.88 14.27 -1.02
N GLU A 34 19.19 14.42 -0.98
CA GLU A 34 19.97 15.45 -1.67
C GLU A 34 20.96 14.78 -2.62
N VAL A 35 21.10 15.29 -3.84
CA VAL A 35 22.12 14.81 -4.78
C VAL A 35 23.42 15.52 -4.45
N LEU A 36 24.46 14.76 -4.07
CA LEU A 36 25.77 15.34 -3.70
C LEU A 36 26.72 15.41 -4.90
N SER A 37 26.74 14.36 -5.71
CA SER A 37 27.63 14.20 -6.86
C SER A 37 26.92 13.46 -8.01
N THR A 38 27.66 13.15 -9.07
CA THR A 38 27.18 12.36 -10.22
C THR A 38 26.88 10.89 -9.88
N ASP A 39 27.23 10.43 -8.69
CA ASP A 39 27.12 9.04 -8.26
C ASP A 39 26.76 8.86 -6.78
N ALA A 40 26.42 9.93 -6.05
CA ALA A 40 26.11 9.86 -4.63
C ALA A 40 24.88 10.68 -4.22
N LEU A 41 24.10 10.11 -3.31
CA LEU A 41 22.97 10.75 -2.66
C LEU A 41 23.22 10.86 -1.15
N ARG A 42 22.90 12.00 -0.56
CA ARG A 42 22.72 12.14 0.88
C ARG A 42 21.28 11.85 1.24
N ILE A 43 21.06 10.94 2.17
CA ILE A 43 19.74 10.65 2.72
C ILE A 43 19.70 11.01 4.20
N SER A 44 18.61 11.64 4.65
CA SER A 44 18.44 12.03 6.05
C SER A 44 16.98 11.96 6.50
N GLY A 45 16.76 11.66 7.78
CA GLY A 45 15.42 11.48 8.35
C GLY A 45 15.42 10.59 9.59
N PRO A 46 14.27 10.00 9.95
CA PRO A 46 14.20 9.02 11.03
C PRO A 46 15.13 7.83 10.74
N SER A 47 15.91 7.38 11.73
CA SER A 47 16.90 6.30 11.56
C SER A 47 16.37 5.05 10.84
N ALA A 48 15.19 4.57 11.23
CA ALA A 48 14.58 3.40 10.60
C ALA A 48 14.32 3.62 9.09
N SER A 49 13.81 4.80 8.71
CA SER A 49 13.56 5.13 7.30
C SER A 49 14.84 5.28 6.49
N VAL A 50 15.89 5.86 7.08
CA VAL A 50 17.20 6.03 6.45
C VAL A 50 17.86 4.67 6.24
N HIS A 51 17.81 3.80 7.25
CA HIS A 51 18.30 2.43 7.17
C HIS A 51 17.57 1.62 6.07
N ASP A 52 16.23 1.66 6.03
CA ASP A 52 15.45 0.95 5.02
C ASP A 52 15.73 1.46 3.59
N ALA A 53 15.87 2.77 3.42
CA ALA A 53 16.23 3.37 2.15
C ALA A 53 17.64 2.96 1.71
N LYS A 54 18.60 2.95 2.63
CA LYS A 54 19.97 2.50 2.37
C LYS A 54 19.99 1.02 1.96
N ALA A 55 19.32 0.15 2.73
CA ALA A 55 19.23 -1.27 2.43
C ALA A 55 18.62 -1.52 1.05
N PHE A 56 17.56 -0.79 0.68
CA PHE A 56 16.98 -0.87 -0.65
C PHE A 56 17.99 -0.49 -1.75
N VAL A 57 18.73 0.60 -1.56
CA VAL A 57 19.74 1.06 -2.52
C VAL A 57 20.85 0.02 -2.68
N ASP A 58 21.45 -0.41 -1.57
CA ASP A 58 22.55 -1.38 -1.59
C ASP A 58 22.12 -2.72 -2.22
N GLN A 59 20.92 -3.18 -1.89
CA GLN A 59 20.42 -4.49 -2.33
C GLN A 59 20.00 -4.52 -3.80
N TYR A 60 19.38 -3.46 -4.32
CA TYR A 60 18.71 -3.52 -5.63
C TYR A 60 19.24 -2.53 -6.67
N ILE A 61 20.04 -1.54 -6.26
CA ILE A 61 20.60 -0.51 -7.13
C ILE A 61 22.07 -0.82 -7.41
N ASN A 62 22.32 -2.06 -7.82
CA ASN A 62 23.63 -2.57 -8.19
C ASN A 62 23.59 -3.25 -9.58
N PRO A 63 24.75 -3.49 -10.22
CA PRO A 63 24.80 -4.11 -11.53
C PRO A 63 24.18 -5.52 -11.60
N GLU A 64 24.24 -6.30 -10.52
CA GLU A 64 23.74 -7.68 -10.46
C GLU A 64 22.20 -7.75 -10.48
N CYS A 65 21.53 -6.72 -9.96
CA CYS A 65 20.08 -6.56 -9.95
C CYS A 65 19.56 -5.72 -11.13
N THR A 66 20.32 -5.67 -12.22
CA THR A 66 19.99 -4.86 -13.41
C THR A 66 19.68 -5.73 -14.63
N GLU A 67 18.52 -5.52 -15.23
CA GLU A 67 18.13 -6.11 -16.52
C GLU A 67 18.10 -5.03 -17.61
N GLN A 68 18.45 -5.39 -18.85
CA GLN A 68 18.45 -4.47 -19.98
C GLN A 68 17.64 -5.06 -21.13
N VAL A 69 16.65 -4.31 -21.61
CA VAL A 69 15.79 -4.75 -22.70
C VAL A 69 15.80 -3.70 -23.81
N LYS A 70 16.08 -4.16 -25.02
CA LYS A 70 15.91 -3.34 -26.23
C LYS A 70 14.42 -3.26 -26.56
N VAL A 71 13.92 -2.03 -26.68
CA VAL A 71 12.52 -1.72 -26.99
C VAL A 71 12.51 -0.64 -28.07
N HIS A 72 11.56 -0.72 -28.99
CA HIS A 72 11.41 0.25 -30.07
C HIS A 72 11.19 1.67 -29.52
N THR A 73 11.83 2.67 -30.14
CA THR A 73 11.87 4.07 -29.65
C THR A 73 10.48 4.67 -29.42
N LYS A 74 9.53 4.36 -30.31
CA LYS A 74 8.12 4.76 -30.21
C LYS A 74 7.43 4.31 -28.91
N LEU A 75 7.85 3.19 -28.32
CA LEU A 75 7.26 2.67 -27.08
C LEU A 75 7.92 3.25 -25.84
N ILE A 76 9.18 3.67 -25.95
CA ILE A 76 9.96 4.19 -24.82
C ILE A 76 9.30 5.44 -24.25
N SER A 77 8.90 6.39 -25.09
CA SER A 77 8.21 7.62 -24.66
C SER A 77 7.01 7.31 -23.76
N HIS A 78 6.21 6.31 -24.14
CA HIS A 78 5.04 5.87 -23.37
C HIS A 78 5.43 5.16 -22.07
N LEU A 79 6.35 4.19 -22.14
CA LEU A 79 6.81 3.40 -20.99
C LEU A 79 7.53 4.23 -19.92
N THR A 80 8.12 5.35 -20.33
CA THR A 80 8.87 6.24 -19.44
C THR A 80 8.10 7.44 -18.93
N SER A 81 6.78 7.46 -19.15
CA SER A 81 5.90 8.41 -18.48
C SER A 81 6.08 8.34 -16.96
N SER A 82 6.00 9.49 -16.30
CA SER A 82 6.15 9.63 -14.85
C SER A 82 5.20 8.70 -14.09
N SER A 83 3.98 8.54 -14.59
CA SER A 83 2.92 7.69 -14.01
C SER A 83 3.28 6.21 -14.07
N ILE A 84 3.79 5.69 -15.19
CA ILE A 84 4.24 4.29 -15.30
C ILE A 84 5.47 4.04 -14.43
N ARG A 85 6.49 4.90 -14.52
CA ARG A 85 7.69 4.75 -13.68
C ARG A 85 7.33 4.75 -12.19
N LYS A 86 6.41 5.63 -11.78
CA LYS A 86 5.92 5.72 -10.40
C LYS A 86 5.19 4.46 -9.97
N TYR A 87 4.32 3.92 -10.81
CA TYR A 87 3.63 2.66 -10.51
C TYR A 87 4.60 1.48 -10.37
N ILE A 88 5.55 1.33 -11.29
CA ILE A 88 6.52 0.24 -11.26
C ILE A 88 7.38 0.36 -9.98
N PHE A 89 7.75 1.57 -9.61
CA PHE A 89 8.48 1.81 -8.38
C PHE A 89 7.65 1.48 -7.12
N LEU A 90 6.42 2.01 -7.03
CA LEU A 90 5.57 1.88 -5.85
C LEU A 90 5.00 0.46 -5.65
N ASN A 91 4.69 -0.25 -6.72
CA ASN A 91 4.02 -1.55 -6.65
C ASN A 91 4.96 -2.72 -6.91
N LEU A 92 6.01 -2.52 -7.69
CA LEU A 92 6.92 -3.59 -8.12
C LEU A 92 8.36 -3.40 -7.61
N ARG A 93 8.66 -2.27 -6.93
CA ARG A 93 10.01 -1.92 -6.45
C ARG A 93 11.05 -1.85 -7.57
N GLY A 94 10.59 -1.63 -8.80
CA GLY A 94 11.45 -1.51 -9.99
C GLY A 94 11.71 -0.05 -10.37
N ILE A 95 12.90 0.22 -10.91
CA ILE A 95 13.28 1.53 -11.44
C ILE A 95 13.59 1.38 -12.91
N PHE A 96 12.96 2.23 -13.72
CA PHE A 96 13.13 2.28 -15.16
C PHE A 96 13.93 3.52 -15.54
N THR A 97 15.09 3.31 -16.15
CA THR A 97 15.92 4.36 -16.76
C THR A 97 16.16 4.04 -18.23
N ILE A 98 16.47 5.03 -19.05
CA ILE A 98 16.77 4.82 -20.48
C ILE A 98 18.28 4.92 -20.66
N ARG A 99 18.86 3.99 -21.44
CA ARG A 99 20.24 4.12 -21.94
C ARG A 99 20.22 4.29 -23.46
N GLY A 100 20.77 5.41 -23.93
CA GLY A 100 20.67 5.79 -25.35
C GLY A 100 19.20 6.00 -25.76
N ASN A 101 18.82 5.50 -26.94
CA ASN A 101 17.48 5.76 -27.50
C ASN A 101 16.57 4.53 -27.56
N SER A 102 17.06 3.34 -27.23
CA SER A 102 16.31 2.08 -27.43
C SER A 102 16.45 1.05 -26.31
N ILE A 103 17.16 1.35 -25.22
CA ILE A 103 17.40 0.39 -24.14
C ILE A 103 16.72 0.86 -22.87
N VAL A 104 15.76 0.08 -22.39
CA VAL A 104 15.16 0.23 -21.07
C VAL A 104 16.02 -0.57 -20.08
N VAL A 105 16.56 0.13 -19.09
CA VAL A 105 17.33 -0.46 -17.99
C VAL A 105 16.42 -0.55 -16.78
N ILE A 106 16.27 -1.76 -16.25
CA ILE A 106 15.40 -2.08 -15.13
C ILE A 106 16.26 -2.47 -13.93
N ARG A 107 16.10 -1.78 -12.81
CA ARG A 107 16.78 -2.12 -11.54
C ARG A 107 15.76 -2.42 -10.47
N GLY A 108 16.00 -3.41 -9.61
CA GLY A 108 15.02 -3.83 -8.61
C GLY A 108 15.19 -5.28 -8.19
N PRO A 109 14.19 -5.86 -7.50
CA PRO A 109 14.20 -7.26 -7.11
C PRO A 109 14.37 -8.20 -8.32
N PRO A 110 15.30 -9.17 -8.30
CA PRO A 110 15.62 -10.02 -9.47
C PRO A 110 14.43 -10.75 -10.09
N PHE A 111 13.49 -11.22 -9.25
CA PHE A 111 12.26 -11.84 -9.74
C PHE A 111 11.42 -10.86 -10.57
N THR A 112 11.26 -9.64 -10.07
CA THR A 112 10.50 -8.57 -10.73
C THR A 112 11.20 -8.12 -12.01
N THR A 113 12.51 -7.83 -11.95
CA THR A 113 13.25 -7.28 -13.09
C THR A 113 13.24 -8.24 -14.28
N LYS A 114 13.45 -9.55 -14.05
CA LYS A 114 13.38 -10.59 -15.09
C LYS A 114 11.99 -10.70 -15.73
N ARG A 115 10.93 -10.61 -14.91
CA ARG A 115 9.55 -10.69 -15.40
C ARG A 115 9.13 -9.44 -16.16
N LEU A 116 9.51 -8.26 -15.67
CA LEU A 116 9.32 -7.01 -16.39
C LEU A 116 10.09 -6.99 -17.71
N ALA A 117 11.31 -7.53 -17.72
CA ALA A 117 12.09 -7.65 -18.93
C ALA A 117 11.38 -8.53 -19.97
N SER A 118 10.87 -9.69 -19.55
CA SER A 118 10.05 -10.56 -20.42
C SER A 118 8.78 -9.87 -20.92
N ALA A 119 8.07 -9.15 -20.04
CA ALA A 119 6.87 -8.42 -20.39
C ALA A 119 7.15 -7.30 -21.41
N LEU A 120 8.29 -6.60 -21.28
CA LEU A 120 8.73 -5.59 -22.24
C LEU A 120 9.08 -6.20 -23.60
N MET A 121 9.77 -7.34 -23.64
CA MET A 121 10.05 -8.06 -24.89
C MET A 121 8.75 -8.50 -25.59
N GLN A 122 7.76 -8.97 -24.82
CA GLN A 122 6.45 -9.34 -25.36
C GLN A 122 5.66 -8.11 -25.85
N LEU A 123 5.73 -6.99 -25.14
CA LEU A 123 5.14 -5.73 -25.55
C LEU A 123 5.72 -5.26 -26.88
N ASP A 124 7.05 -5.27 -27.02
CA ASP A 124 7.74 -4.84 -28.24
C ASP A 124 7.33 -5.72 -29.43
N LYS A 125 7.39 -7.05 -29.26
CA LYS A 125 6.94 -8.02 -30.28
C LYS A 125 5.49 -7.82 -30.70
N ARG A 126 4.59 -7.53 -29.74
CA ARG A 126 3.16 -7.31 -30.01
C ARG A 126 2.90 -5.98 -30.71
N ALA A 127 3.64 -4.93 -30.37
CA ALA A 127 3.52 -3.61 -30.98
C ALA A 127 4.09 -3.59 -32.41
N SER A 128 5.14 -4.38 -32.68
CA SER A 128 5.73 -4.52 -34.01
C SER A 128 5.01 -5.53 -34.92
N SER A 129 4.07 -6.32 -34.37
CA SER A 129 3.29 -7.27 -35.17
C SER A 129 2.23 -6.53 -35.98
N ILE A 130 2.14 -6.86 -37.27
CA ILE A 130 1.05 -6.45 -38.15
C ILE A 130 -0.21 -7.20 -37.71
N PHE A 131 -0.90 -6.71 -36.66
CA PHE A 131 -2.13 -7.34 -36.19
C PHE A 131 -3.37 -6.65 -36.76
N CYS A 132 -4.04 -7.39 -37.64
CA CYS A 132 -5.38 -7.13 -38.15
C CYS A 132 -6.42 -7.50 -37.09
N GLY A 133 -7.13 -6.53 -36.53
CA GLY A 133 -8.33 -6.80 -35.71
C GLY A 133 -8.58 -5.76 -34.63
N LEU A 134 -9.79 -5.18 -34.61
CA LEU A 134 -10.28 -4.36 -33.51
C LEU A 134 -10.46 -5.22 -32.25
N SER A 135 -9.40 -5.35 -31.44
CA SER A 135 -9.52 -6.02 -30.14
C SER A 135 -10.32 -5.15 -29.17
N SER A 136 -11.40 -5.69 -28.60
CA SER A 136 -12.16 -5.08 -27.50
C SER A 136 -11.30 -4.70 -26.28
N LYS A 137 -10.06 -5.21 -26.19
CA LYS A 137 -9.07 -4.86 -25.18
C LYS A 137 -8.57 -3.41 -25.30
N LYS A 138 -8.50 -2.84 -26.51
CA LYS A 138 -8.15 -1.41 -26.71
C LYS A 138 -9.15 -0.50 -25.99
N ALA A 139 -10.45 -0.82 -26.08
CA ALA A 139 -11.51 -0.08 -25.40
C ALA A 139 -11.44 -0.19 -23.87
N LYS A 140 -10.74 -1.20 -23.33
CA LYS A 140 -10.53 -1.41 -21.89
C LYS A 140 -9.28 -0.71 -21.34
N LEU A 141 -8.38 -0.23 -22.20
CA LEU A 141 -7.14 0.45 -21.78
C LEU A 141 -7.40 1.74 -20.98
N PRO A 142 -8.32 2.64 -21.37
CA PRO A 142 -8.61 3.84 -20.58
C PRO A 142 -9.02 3.50 -19.14
N TYR A 143 -9.95 2.56 -18.97
CA TYR A 143 -10.41 2.11 -17.65
C TYR A 143 -9.27 1.51 -16.81
N LEU A 144 -8.41 0.69 -17.42
CA LEU A 144 -7.24 0.15 -16.73
C LEU A 144 -6.27 1.26 -16.32
N CYS A 145 -6.00 2.21 -17.21
CA CYS A 145 -5.18 3.39 -16.91
C CYS A 145 -5.75 4.19 -15.74
N THR A 146 -7.05 4.49 -15.73
CA THR A 146 -7.73 5.17 -14.62
C THR A 146 -7.60 4.38 -13.31
N SER A 147 -7.83 3.07 -13.33
CA SER A 147 -7.74 2.24 -12.13
C SER A 147 -6.34 2.16 -11.53
N LEU A 148 -5.30 2.28 -12.37
CA LEU A 148 -3.89 2.20 -11.96
C LEU A 148 -3.25 3.58 -11.74
N GLY A 149 -4.00 4.68 -11.98
CA GLY A 149 -3.49 6.04 -11.86
C GLY A 149 -2.55 6.46 -13.00
N PHE A 150 -2.78 5.96 -14.22
CA PHE A 150 -2.05 6.36 -15.42
C PHE A 150 -2.82 7.38 -16.25
N ASP A 151 -2.10 8.37 -16.76
CA ASP A 151 -2.65 9.32 -17.72
C ASP A 151 -2.79 8.65 -19.09
N TYR A 152 -4.01 8.30 -19.47
CA TYR A 152 -4.30 7.66 -20.76
C TYR A 152 -3.95 8.56 -21.95
N GLU A 153 -3.96 9.88 -21.77
CA GLU A 153 -3.57 10.86 -22.79
C GLU A 153 -2.17 10.62 -23.35
N ASN A 154 -1.27 10.05 -22.53
CA ASN A 154 0.07 9.66 -22.97
C ASN A 154 0.05 8.62 -24.10
N PHE A 155 -1.05 7.88 -24.28
CA PHE A 155 -1.24 6.90 -25.34
C PHE A 155 -2.19 7.38 -26.43
N GLY A 156 -2.70 8.62 -26.37
CA GLY A 156 -3.70 9.14 -27.31
C GLY A 156 -3.29 8.97 -28.78
N SER A 157 -2.04 9.31 -29.10
CA SER A 157 -1.44 9.22 -30.43
C SER A 157 -0.95 7.83 -30.85
N ALA A 158 -0.97 6.84 -29.95
CA ALA A 158 -0.50 5.49 -30.25
C ALA A 158 -1.46 4.72 -31.15
N ASP A 159 -0.90 3.89 -32.04
CA ASP A 159 -1.68 3.01 -32.90
C ASP A 159 -2.42 1.91 -32.10
N ALA A 160 -3.32 1.19 -32.77
CA ALA A 160 -4.15 0.19 -32.14
C ALA A 160 -3.33 -1.00 -31.58
N ALA A 161 -2.27 -1.41 -32.28
CA ALA A 161 -1.41 -2.52 -31.86
C ALA A 161 -0.66 -2.17 -30.57
N THR A 162 -0.10 -0.97 -30.51
CA THR A 162 0.59 -0.39 -29.35
C THR A 162 -0.33 -0.31 -28.15
N LYS A 163 -1.55 0.21 -28.31
CA LYS A 163 -2.54 0.29 -27.22
C LYS A 163 -2.88 -1.10 -26.66
N VAL A 164 -3.08 -2.10 -27.51
CA VAL A 164 -3.33 -3.49 -27.06
C VAL A 164 -2.10 -4.09 -26.38
N ALA A 165 -0.90 -3.82 -26.89
CA ALA A 165 0.36 -4.29 -26.31
C ALA A 165 0.58 -3.71 -24.90
N VAL A 166 0.38 -2.40 -24.74
CA VAL A 166 0.44 -1.70 -23.45
C VAL A 166 -0.59 -2.26 -22.48
N TYR A 167 -1.85 -2.45 -22.89
CA TYR A 167 -2.88 -3.04 -22.03
C TYR A 167 -2.44 -4.38 -21.44
N LYS A 168 -1.89 -5.26 -22.29
CA LYS A 168 -1.40 -6.56 -21.85
C LYS A 168 -0.20 -6.43 -20.92
N PHE A 169 0.75 -5.54 -21.23
CA PHE A 169 1.89 -5.27 -20.35
C PHE A 169 1.46 -4.79 -18.97
N LEU A 170 0.49 -3.87 -18.88
CA LEU A 170 -0.05 -3.42 -17.59
C LEU A 170 -0.73 -4.55 -16.82
N LYS A 171 -1.42 -5.47 -17.51
CA LYS A 171 -1.97 -6.68 -16.88
C LYS A 171 -0.88 -7.64 -16.40
N ASP A 172 0.20 -7.79 -17.17
CA ASP A 172 1.36 -8.59 -16.77
C ASP A 172 2.00 -7.96 -15.51
N CYS A 173 2.13 -6.64 -15.46
CA CYS A 173 2.59 -5.92 -14.26
C CYS A 173 1.69 -6.15 -13.03
N GLU A 174 0.36 -6.11 -13.19
CA GLU A 174 -0.58 -6.40 -12.10
C GLU A 174 -0.49 -7.86 -11.62
N SER A 175 -0.23 -8.81 -12.54
CA SER A 175 -0.04 -10.21 -12.18
C SER A 175 1.22 -10.48 -11.34
N LEU A 176 2.20 -9.57 -11.39
CA LEU A 176 3.44 -9.65 -10.60
C LEU A 176 3.26 -9.15 -9.16
N ARG A 177 2.18 -8.43 -8.90
CA ARG A 177 1.91 -7.81 -7.59
C ARG A 177 1.72 -8.82 -6.46
N PRO A 178 0.95 -9.92 -6.64
CA PRO A 178 0.83 -10.97 -5.62
C PRO A 178 2.12 -11.76 -5.44
N ALA A 179 2.85 -12.00 -6.53
CA ALA A 179 4.10 -12.76 -6.50
C ALA A 179 5.21 -12.01 -5.75
N LEU A 180 5.32 -10.69 -5.91
CA LEU A 180 6.24 -9.87 -5.12
C LEU A 180 5.82 -9.79 -3.64
N ALA A 181 4.51 -9.77 -3.35
CA ALA A 181 4.01 -9.84 -1.97
C ALA A 181 4.34 -11.18 -1.28
N ALA A 182 4.46 -12.26 -2.06
CA ALA A 182 4.83 -13.60 -1.59
C ALA A 182 6.35 -13.87 -1.60
N SER A 183 7.12 -13.23 -2.49
CA SER A 183 8.57 -13.43 -2.66
C SER A 183 9.45 -12.34 -2.04
N THR A 184 8.86 -11.29 -1.46
CA THR A 184 9.62 -10.36 -0.62
C THR A 184 9.94 -11.06 0.71
N PRO A 185 11.19 -10.99 1.21
CA PRO A 185 11.37 -11.03 2.66
C PRO A 185 10.47 -9.94 3.22
N LYS A 186 9.80 -10.21 4.32
CA LYS A 186 8.91 -9.30 5.04
C LYS A 186 9.53 -7.87 5.23
N SER A 187 9.53 -6.97 4.24
CA SER A 187 9.75 -5.53 4.39
C SER A 187 8.64 -4.63 3.73
N LEU A 188 7.44 -4.50 4.32
CA LEU A 188 7.02 -3.20 4.89
C LEU A 188 8.15 -2.61 5.74
N PRO A 189 8.28 -1.27 5.85
CA PRO A 189 9.27 -0.67 6.73
C PRO A 189 9.22 -1.40 8.07
N GLU A 190 10.38 -1.77 8.57
CA GLU A 190 10.48 -2.80 9.60
C GLU A 190 9.78 -2.39 10.91
N SER A 191 9.46 -1.10 11.04
CA SER A 191 8.53 -0.51 12.00
C SER A 191 7.11 -1.09 11.99
N LEU A 192 6.61 -1.58 10.85
CA LEU A 192 5.26 -2.16 10.69
C LEU A 192 5.23 -3.70 10.69
N ARG A 193 6.42 -4.34 10.72
CA ARG A 193 6.58 -5.80 10.63
C ARG A 193 7.28 -6.42 11.83
N ARG A 194 8.01 -5.65 12.61
CA ARG A 194 8.43 -6.11 13.93
C ARG A 194 7.19 -6.24 14.82
N PRO A 195 7.13 -7.24 15.70
CA PRO A 195 6.43 -7.03 16.95
C PRO A 195 6.87 -5.67 17.47
N ASN A 196 5.92 -4.83 17.88
CA ASN A 196 6.27 -3.64 18.66
C ASN A 196 7.31 -4.05 19.72
N ALA A 197 8.16 -3.15 20.22
CA ALA A 197 9.15 -3.50 21.26
C ALA A 197 8.56 -4.31 22.46
N ASN A 198 7.23 -4.31 22.58
CA ASN A 198 6.40 -4.98 23.57
C ASN A 198 5.76 -6.31 23.09
N GLY A 199 6.00 -6.80 21.86
CA GLY A 199 5.46 -8.05 21.31
C GLY A 199 4.02 -8.00 20.77
N LEU A 200 3.39 -6.82 20.75
CA LEU A 200 1.96 -6.66 20.45
C LEU A 200 1.70 -6.44 18.95
N ARG A 201 0.66 -7.11 18.43
CA ARG A 201 0.10 -6.91 17.09
C ARG A 201 -0.59 -5.54 16.98
N PRO A 202 -0.54 -4.87 15.83
CA PRO A 202 -1.36 -3.68 15.57
C PRO A 202 -2.86 -3.95 15.77
N VAL A 203 -3.60 -2.96 16.26
CA VAL A 203 -5.05 -3.04 16.47
C VAL A 203 -5.76 -2.20 15.42
N ILE A 204 -6.63 -2.83 14.66
CA ILE A 204 -7.48 -2.19 13.65
C ILE A 204 -8.91 -2.19 14.19
N ILE A 205 -9.44 -1.01 14.47
CA ILE A 205 -10.80 -0.83 14.98
C ILE A 205 -11.73 -0.53 13.82
N ASP A 206 -12.80 -1.32 13.71
CA ASP A 206 -13.92 -1.03 12.83
C ASP A 206 -14.72 0.14 13.41
N GLY A 207 -14.45 1.34 12.90
CA GLY A 207 -15.01 2.57 13.45
C GLY A 207 -16.52 2.67 13.23
N ALA A 208 -17.05 2.15 12.13
CA ALA A 208 -18.48 2.16 11.90
C ALA A 208 -19.20 1.22 12.89
N ASN A 209 -18.68 0.00 13.06
CA ASN A 209 -19.24 -0.98 13.98
C ASN A 209 -19.20 -0.49 15.44
N VAL A 210 -18.05 0.00 15.92
CA VAL A 210 -17.90 0.52 17.28
C VAL A 210 -18.76 1.75 17.53
N ALA A 211 -18.80 2.70 16.58
CA ALA A 211 -19.59 3.92 16.77
C ALA A 211 -21.10 3.66 16.79
N HIS A 212 -21.57 2.59 16.14
CA HIS A 212 -22.98 2.20 16.11
C HIS A 212 -23.38 1.19 17.20
N GLU A 213 -22.44 0.74 18.04
CA GLU A 213 -22.74 -0.13 19.17
C GLU A 213 -23.45 0.66 20.28
N ASN A 214 -24.79 0.62 20.29
CA ASN A 214 -25.60 1.38 21.25
C ASN A 214 -26.89 0.65 21.66
N GLY A 215 -26.81 -0.65 21.93
CA GLY A 215 -27.95 -1.43 22.44
C GLY A 215 -29.17 -1.42 21.50
N GLY A 216 -28.94 -1.40 20.18
CA GLY A 216 -29.99 -1.41 19.15
C GLY A 216 -30.40 -0.06 18.59
N LYS A 217 -29.89 1.07 19.12
CA LYS A 217 -30.10 2.40 18.52
C LYS A 217 -29.17 2.62 17.31
N LYS A 218 -29.68 3.26 16.25
CA LYS A 218 -28.94 3.48 14.99
C LYS A 218 -28.06 4.74 14.99
N GLU A 219 -27.86 5.37 16.14
CA GLU A 219 -27.11 6.63 16.22
C GLU A 219 -25.60 6.37 16.21
N PHE A 220 -24.85 7.29 15.60
CA PHE A 220 -23.40 7.27 15.59
C PHE A 220 -22.87 7.93 16.86
N SER A 221 -22.00 7.24 17.60
CA SER A 221 -21.37 7.73 18.82
C SER A 221 -19.84 7.81 18.66
N ALA A 222 -19.32 9.03 18.51
CA ALA A 222 -17.88 9.27 18.56
C ALA A 222 -17.29 8.97 19.96
N GLN A 223 -18.11 9.01 21.01
CA GLN A 223 -17.68 8.64 22.36
C GLN A 223 -17.31 7.16 22.46
N ASN A 224 -18.02 6.28 21.75
CA ASN A 224 -17.67 4.86 21.71
C ASN A 224 -16.28 4.62 21.10
N LEU A 225 -15.93 5.39 20.07
CA LEU A 225 -14.59 5.35 19.48
C LEU A 225 -13.53 5.82 20.46
N ARG A 226 -13.84 6.82 21.30
CA ARG A 226 -12.92 7.31 22.33
C ARG A 226 -12.68 6.22 23.38
N LEU A 227 -13.74 5.58 23.86
CA LEU A 227 -13.65 4.48 24.81
C LEU A 227 -12.80 3.32 24.27
N ALA A 228 -13.02 2.94 23.01
CA ALA A 228 -12.23 1.90 22.36
C ALA A 228 -10.75 2.29 22.23
N LEU A 229 -10.45 3.52 21.79
CA LEU A 229 -9.08 4.01 21.69
C LEU A 229 -8.39 4.00 23.06
N ASP A 230 -9.03 4.57 24.08
CA ASP A 230 -8.48 4.64 25.44
C ASP A 230 -8.22 3.27 26.03
N TYR A 231 -9.14 2.32 25.84
CA TYR A 231 -8.96 0.94 26.27
C TYR A 231 -7.64 0.35 25.78
N PHE A 232 -7.35 0.48 24.48
CA PHE A 232 -6.11 -0.06 23.92
C PHE A 232 -4.87 0.73 24.34
N LEU A 233 -4.94 2.07 24.37
CA LEU A 233 -3.82 2.89 24.81
C LEU A 233 -3.43 2.59 26.28
N GLN A 234 -4.42 2.40 27.16
CA GLN A 234 -4.21 2.02 28.56
C GLN A 234 -3.57 0.62 28.71
N LEU A 235 -3.84 -0.30 27.79
CA LEU A 235 -3.18 -1.61 27.70
C LEU A 235 -1.76 -1.55 27.11
N GLY A 236 -1.23 -0.35 26.84
CA GLY A 236 0.10 -0.12 26.28
C GLY A 236 0.19 -0.37 24.78
N GLN A 237 -0.94 -0.45 24.08
CA GLN A 237 -0.99 -0.58 22.63
C GLN A 237 -0.57 0.75 21.98
N LYS A 238 0.54 0.75 21.24
CA LYS A 238 1.04 1.96 20.57
C LYS A 238 0.48 2.13 19.16
N GLU A 239 0.20 1.02 18.50
CA GLU A 239 -0.30 0.97 17.13
C GLU A 239 -1.78 0.61 17.15
N VAL A 240 -2.61 1.65 17.11
CA VAL A 240 -4.06 1.57 16.99
C VAL A 240 -4.47 2.37 15.76
N THR A 241 -5.36 1.80 14.95
CA THR A 241 -5.92 2.48 13.76
C THR A 241 -7.42 2.26 13.74
N ILE A 242 -8.20 3.35 13.80
CA ILE A 242 -9.64 3.37 13.61
C ILE A 242 -9.90 3.63 12.14
N VAL A 243 -10.48 2.64 11.45
CA VAL A 243 -10.93 2.80 10.07
C VAL A 243 -12.35 3.36 10.10
N LEU A 244 -12.57 4.47 9.42
CA LEU A 244 -13.88 5.11 9.38
C LEU A 244 -14.06 5.87 8.07
N HIS A 245 -15.26 5.84 7.50
CA HIS A 245 -15.58 6.71 6.36
C HIS A 245 -15.28 8.20 6.60
N ALA A 246 -14.66 8.86 5.62
CA ALA A 246 -14.28 10.28 5.69
C ALA A 246 -15.47 11.23 5.93
N HIS A 247 -16.69 10.89 5.49
CA HIS A 247 -17.88 11.72 5.75
C HIS A 247 -18.26 11.79 7.23
N ARG A 248 -17.71 10.92 8.08
CA ARG A 248 -17.92 10.94 9.53
C ARG A 248 -16.89 11.80 10.27
N GLN A 249 -15.84 12.28 9.59
CA GLN A 249 -14.77 13.04 10.24
C GLN A 249 -15.28 14.28 10.98
N TRP A 250 -16.30 14.96 10.47
CA TRP A 250 -16.88 16.14 11.14
C TRP A 250 -17.53 15.78 12.49
N ALA A 251 -18.08 14.58 12.64
CA ALA A 251 -18.75 14.12 13.86
C ALA A 251 -17.76 13.71 14.97
N LEU A 252 -16.46 13.69 14.68
CA LEU A 252 -15.39 13.42 15.65
C LEU A 252 -14.91 14.70 16.35
N ARG A 253 -15.25 15.87 15.81
CA ARG A 253 -14.83 17.17 16.35
C ARG A 253 -15.39 17.36 17.75
N GLY A 254 -14.54 17.79 18.67
CA GLY A 254 -14.89 17.98 20.08
C GLY A 254 -14.64 16.76 20.98
N ILE A 255 -14.38 15.58 20.41
CA ILE A 255 -13.99 14.38 21.15
C ILE A 255 -12.54 13.99 20.84
N PHE A 256 -12.09 14.21 19.60
CA PHE A 256 -10.72 13.97 19.16
C PHE A 256 -10.05 15.27 18.68
N SER A 257 -8.77 15.42 19.02
CA SER A 257 -7.91 16.49 18.49
C SER A 257 -7.46 16.20 17.06
N ASP A 258 -7.07 17.24 16.30
CA ASP A 258 -6.58 17.07 14.92
C ASP A 258 -5.36 16.16 14.82
N ASP A 259 -4.49 16.15 15.84
CA ASP A 259 -3.33 15.28 15.89
C ASP A 259 -3.71 13.82 16.17
N GLU A 260 -4.71 13.58 17.02
CA GLU A 260 -5.29 12.23 17.19
C GLU A 260 -5.98 11.75 15.91
N LEU A 261 -6.69 12.64 15.20
CA LEU A 261 -7.29 12.31 13.90
C LEU A 261 -6.22 11.90 12.88
N LYS A 262 -5.09 12.62 12.80
CA LYS A 262 -3.98 12.26 11.91
C LYS A 262 -3.26 10.97 12.33
N LYS A 263 -3.20 10.71 13.64
CA LYS A 263 -2.41 9.60 14.20
C LYS A 263 -3.15 8.28 14.23
N TYR A 264 -4.43 8.29 14.63
CA TYR A 264 -5.18 7.08 14.93
C TYR A 264 -6.27 6.78 13.90
N PHE A 265 -6.62 7.70 12.98
CA PHE A 265 -7.69 7.44 12.02
C PHE A 265 -7.16 7.17 10.61
N CYS A 266 -7.73 6.14 9.99
CA CYS A 266 -7.61 5.88 8.56
C CYS A 266 -8.97 6.19 7.92
N PHE A 267 -9.08 7.34 7.27
CA PHE A 267 -10.31 7.71 6.58
C PHE A 267 -10.40 7.03 5.22
N THR A 268 -11.42 6.21 5.02
CA THR A 268 -11.62 5.54 3.73
C THR A 268 -12.04 6.53 2.66
N SER A 269 -11.56 6.28 1.44
CA SER A 269 -11.77 7.18 0.32
C SER A 269 -13.21 7.17 -0.14
N PHE A 270 -13.67 8.32 -0.63
CA PHE A 270 -14.93 8.44 -1.33
C PHE A 270 -14.74 9.35 -2.54
N ARG A 271 -15.52 9.11 -3.59
CA ARG A 271 -15.54 9.94 -4.79
C ARG A 271 -16.91 10.58 -4.93
N ARG A 272 -16.94 11.88 -5.17
CA ARG A 272 -18.16 12.62 -5.52
C ARG A 272 -18.00 13.17 -6.93
N LEU A 273 -18.80 12.66 -7.86
CA LEU A 273 -18.96 13.23 -9.20
C LEU A 273 -20.13 14.22 -9.15
N GLU A 274 -20.09 15.26 -9.98
CA GLU A 274 -21.14 16.28 -10.00
C GLU A 274 -22.49 15.66 -10.41
N GLY A 275 -23.52 15.87 -9.59
CA GLY A 275 -24.86 15.28 -9.79
C GLY A 275 -25.05 13.86 -9.25
N ASP A 276 -23.97 13.13 -8.93
CA ASP A 276 -24.05 11.74 -8.49
C ASP A 276 -24.04 11.56 -6.96
N ARG A 277 -24.60 10.42 -6.52
CA ARG A 277 -24.45 9.96 -5.14
C ARG A 277 -22.97 9.66 -4.86
N PRO A 278 -22.44 10.00 -3.67
CA PRO A 278 -21.07 9.66 -3.30
C PRO A 278 -20.80 8.16 -3.45
N MET A 279 -19.76 7.81 -4.20
CA MET A 279 -19.26 6.44 -4.28
C MET A 279 -18.28 6.23 -3.13
N VAL A 280 -18.67 5.42 -2.16
CA VAL A 280 -17.93 5.21 -0.93
C VAL A 280 -17.18 3.89 -1.01
N ALA A 281 -15.89 3.88 -0.68
CA ALA A 281 -15.14 2.64 -0.57
C ALA A 281 -15.72 1.77 0.57
N ASP A 282 -15.68 0.46 0.40
CA ASP A 282 -16.12 -0.48 1.43
C ASP A 282 -15.12 -0.49 2.59
N ASP A 283 -15.57 -0.10 3.79
CA ASP A 283 -14.75 -0.03 5.00
C ASP A 283 -14.21 -1.41 5.37
N ASP A 284 -15.01 -2.47 5.23
CA ASP A 284 -14.61 -3.84 5.56
C ASP A 284 -13.38 -4.28 4.77
N SER A 285 -13.35 -3.93 3.47
CA SER A 285 -12.23 -4.25 2.58
C SER A 285 -10.92 -3.63 3.07
N VAL A 286 -11.00 -2.39 3.57
CA VAL A 286 -9.84 -1.64 4.07
C VAL A 286 -9.40 -2.19 5.41
N ILE A 287 -10.34 -2.49 6.31
CA ILE A 287 -10.10 -3.10 7.63
C ILE A 287 -9.36 -4.42 7.48
N LEU A 288 -9.90 -5.33 6.67
CA LEU A 288 -9.36 -6.68 6.50
C LEU A 288 -8.01 -6.68 5.77
N GLU A 289 -7.84 -5.81 4.76
CA GLU A 289 -6.57 -5.65 4.04
C GLU A 289 -5.48 -5.08 4.97
N LEU A 290 -5.80 -4.06 5.79
CA LEU A 290 -4.88 -3.51 6.78
C LEU A 290 -4.45 -4.56 7.81
N ALA A 291 -5.43 -5.25 8.42
CA ALA A 291 -5.15 -6.28 9.42
C ALA A 291 -4.33 -7.44 8.84
N THR A 292 -4.61 -7.86 7.62
CA THR A 292 -3.86 -8.91 6.93
C THR A 292 -2.43 -8.48 6.67
N ARG A 293 -2.23 -7.28 6.10
CA ARG A 293 -0.90 -6.76 5.74
C ARG A 293 -0.01 -6.48 6.93
N LEU A 294 -0.60 -5.97 8.02
CA LEU A 294 0.11 -5.59 9.25
C LEU A 294 0.18 -6.75 10.25
N ASN A 295 -0.37 -7.91 9.90
CA ASN A 295 -0.49 -9.04 10.81
C ASN A 295 -1.21 -8.68 12.14
N GLY A 296 -2.15 -7.72 12.06
CA GLY A 296 -2.87 -7.12 13.16
C GLY A 296 -4.06 -7.96 13.65
N VAL A 297 -4.78 -7.40 14.62
CA VAL A 297 -6.08 -7.86 15.10
C VAL A 297 -7.15 -6.85 14.71
N VAL A 298 -8.36 -7.34 14.43
CA VAL A 298 -9.53 -6.50 14.14
C VAL A 298 -10.40 -6.43 15.38
N VAL A 299 -10.98 -5.27 15.67
CA VAL A 299 -11.96 -5.09 16.73
C VAL A 299 -13.28 -4.72 16.08
N SER A 300 -14.19 -5.69 16.04
CA SER A 300 -15.52 -5.57 15.45
C SER A 300 -16.42 -6.68 15.94
N ASN A 301 -17.73 -6.40 16.02
CA ASN A 301 -18.77 -7.40 16.20
C ASN A 301 -19.28 -7.97 14.86
N ASP A 302 -18.80 -7.46 13.72
CA ASP A 302 -19.10 -8.03 12.41
C ASP A 302 -18.38 -9.37 12.19
N HIS A 303 -19.02 -10.25 11.44
CA HIS A 303 -18.51 -11.55 11.04
C HIS A 303 -17.86 -11.56 9.65
N TYR A 304 -18.00 -10.49 8.87
CA TYR A 304 -17.41 -10.33 7.54
C TYR A 304 -17.63 -11.53 6.62
N ARG A 305 -18.81 -12.17 6.69
CA ARG A 305 -19.07 -13.47 6.05
C ARG A 305 -18.88 -13.43 4.54
N ASP A 306 -19.26 -12.32 3.91
CA ASP A 306 -19.19 -12.12 2.47
C ASP A 306 -17.73 -12.13 1.98
N TRP A 307 -16.79 -11.67 2.81
CA TRP A 307 -15.38 -11.60 2.48
C TRP A 307 -14.65 -12.93 2.46
N LEU A 308 -15.12 -13.93 3.21
CA LEU A 308 -14.51 -15.26 3.26
C LEU A 308 -14.50 -15.94 1.88
N SER A 309 -15.56 -15.72 1.09
CA SER A 309 -15.68 -16.28 -0.26
C SER A 309 -14.96 -15.41 -1.31
N LEU A 310 -14.96 -14.08 -1.12
CA LEU A 310 -14.37 -13.14 -2.07
C LEU A 310 -12.84 -13.09 -2.00
N ARG A 311 -12.27 -13.15 -0.79
CA ARG A 311 -10.84 -13.00 -0.52
C ARG A 311 -10.41 -13.98 0.58
N PRO A 312 -10.10 -15.25 0.23
CA PRO A 312 -9.75 -16.29 1.20
C PRO A 312 -8.57 -15.94 2.11
N GLU A 313 -7.67 -15.05 1.69
CA GLU A 313 -6.56 -14.54 2.50
C GLU A 313 -7.01 -13.86 3.81
N PHE A 314 -8.24 -13.35 3.88
CA PHE A 314 -8.80 -12.72 5.08
C PHE A 314 -9.27 -13.73 6.13
N SER A 315 -9.36 -15.02 5.77
CA SER A 315 -9.88 -16.08 6.63
C SER A 315 -9.17 -16.14 7.99
N GLU A 316 -7.84 -15.98 8.01
CA GLU A 316 -7.07 -16.03 9.27
C GLU A 316 -7.39 -14.84 10.18
N VAL A 317 -7.57 -13.64 9.62
CA VAL A 317 -7.99 -12.45 10.38
C VAL A 317 -9.39 -12.67 10.94
N ILE A 318 -10.35 -12.99 10.07
CA ILE A 318 -11.77 -13.12 10.42
C ILE A 318 -11.98 -14.20 11.48
N ARG A 319 -11.34 -15.36 11.33
CA ARG A 319 -11.61 -16.52 12.20
C ARG A 319 -10.82 -16.51 13.50
N LYS A 320 -9.61 -15.94 13.52
CA LYS A 320 -8.69 -16.09 14.66
C LYS A 320 -8.26 -14.79 15.31
N ARG A 321 -8.49 -13.65 14.66
CA ARG A 321 -7.99 -12.34 15.10
C ARG A 321 -9.03 -11.22 15.04
N SER A 322 -10.30 -11.55 14.84
CA SER A 322 -11.41 -10.62 15.04
C SER A 322 -11.86 -10.69 16.49
N LEU A 323 -11.78 -9.57 17.21
CA LEU A 323 -12.04 -9.46 18.63
C LEU A 323 -13.42 -8.81 18.83
N PRO A 324 -14.44 -9.59 19.24
CA PRO A 324 -15.72 -9.03 19.65
C PRO A 324 -15.57 -8.20 20.93
N PHE A 325 -16.43 -7.20 21.07
CA PHE A 325 -16.42 -6.27 22.19
C PHE A 325 -17.84 -6.00 22.70
N SER A 326 -17.93 -5.36 23.86
CA SER A 326 -19.18 -4.86 24.42
C SER A 326 -18.97 -3.47 24.99
N ILE A 327 -20.01 -2.65 24.89
CA ILE A 327 -20.04 -1.33 25.53
C ILE A 327 -21.21 -1.30 26.50
N PHE A 328 -20.92 -1.09 27.78
CA PHE A 328 -21.95 -1.01 28.81
C PHE A 328 -21.56 0.01 29.87
N GLY A 329 -22.48 0.90 30.23
CA GLY A 329 -22.25 1.91 31.28
C GLY A 329 -21.05 2.83 31.02
N GLY A 330 -20.72 3.09 29.75
CA GLY A 330 -19.54 3.89 29.38
C GLY A 330 -18.20 3.14 29.46
N ALA A 331 -18.20 1.83 29.65
CA ALA A 331 -17.01 0.99 29.60
C ALA A 331 -16.94 0.21 28.29
N PHE A 332 -15.77 0.21 27.64
CA PHE A 332 -15.45 -0.68 26.52
C PHE A 332 -14.77 -1.93 27.06
N VAL A 333 -15.31 -3.10 26.73
CA VAL A 333 -14.86 -4.38 27.31
C VAL A 333 -14.65 -5.42 26.22
N ILE A 334 -13.53 -6.14 26.30
CA ILE A 334 -13.27 -7.36 25.53
C ILE A 334 -13.18 -8.52 26.52
N SER A 335 -13.84 -9.64 26.22
CA SER A 335 -13.77 -10.86 27.02
C SER A 335 -12.33 -11.37 27.13
N HIS A 336 -11.94 -11.92 28.29
CA HIS A 336 -10.64 -12.60 28.42
C HIS A 336 -10.49 -13.76 27.43
N PHE A 337 -11.61 -14.38 27.03
CA PHE A 337 -11.67 -15.43 26.01
C PHE A 337 -12.61 -15.01 24.87
N PRO A 338 -12.14 -14.20 23.90
CA PRO A 338 -12.97 -13.65 22.83
C PRO A 338 -13.56 -14.73 21.90
N MET A 339 -12.88 -15.88 21.79
CA MET A 339 -13.26 -17.01 20.94
C MET A 339 -13.86 -18.20 21.74
N GLY A 340 -14.27 -17.96 22.99
CA GLY A 340 -14.74 -18.99 23.91
C GLY A 340 -13.63 -19.63 24.75
N LYS A 341 -14.01 -20.29 25.85
CA LYS A 341 -13.07 -20.79 26.89
C LYS A 341 -12.03 -21.80 26.40
N THR A 342 -12.29 -22.46 25.27
CA THR A 342 -11.37 -23.41 24.63
C THR A 342 -10.43 -22.76 23.62
N GLY A 343 -10.66 -21.48 23.30
CA GLY A 343 -9.85 -20.70 22.37
C GLY A 343 -8.71 -19.94 23.06
N PRO A 344 -7.87 -19.24 22.29
CA PRO A 344 -6.81 -18.41 22.83
C PRO A 344 -7.38 -17.24 23.66
N SER A 345 -6.64 -16.83 24.69
CA SER A 345 -6.99 -15.64 25.47
C SER A 345 -6.80 -14.37 24.64
N PHE A 346 -7.45 -13.28 25.05
CA PHE A 346 -7.25 -11.96 24.47
C PHE A 346 -5.76 -11.57 24.37
N ASP A 347 -5.00 -11.89 25.42
CA ASP A 347 -3.56 -11.63 25.51
C ASP A 347 -2.70 -12.45 24.54
N GLN A 348 -3.15 -13.65 24.17
CA GLN A 348 -2.51 -14.48 23.17
C GLN A 348 -2.84 -13.99 21.76
N ILE A 349 -4.10 -13.63 21.50
CA ILE A 349 -4.54 -13.16 20.18
C ILE A 349 -3.82 -11.86 19.79
N ARG A 350 -3.64 -10.94 20.75
CA ARG A 350 -3.01 -9.62 20.49
C ARG A 350 -1.48 -9.65 20.42
N ARG A 351 -0.83 -10.81 20.54
CA ARG A 351 0.64 -10.95 20.45
C ARG A 351 1.05 -11.71 19.18
N PHE A 352 2.25 -11.40 18.67
CA PHE A 352 2.77 -11.93 17.41
C PHE A 352 2.99 -13.43 17.39
#